data_AF-A0A3L6S3F5-F1
#
_entry.id   AF-A0A3L6S3F5-F1
#
_cell.length_a   1.000
_cell.length_b   1.000
_cell.length_c   1.000
_cell.angle_alpha   90.00
_cell.angle_beta   90.00
_cell.angle_gamma   90.00
#
_symmetry.space_group_name_H-M   'P 1'
#
loop_
_entity.id
_entity.type
_entity.pdbx_description
1 polymer ?
#
loop_
_entity_poly.entity_id
_entity_poly.type
_entity_poly.pdbx_seq_one_letter_code
_entity_poly.pdbx_strand_id
1 'polypeptide(L)'
;MIVGLDTEWKKLDGGAFTTALLQLCVGIRVLVFQVLYADGGDLPAVLKRFLTEEDHIFTGAHIENDVKWLQDYFGITISNPIDLQLVVPKAAPRYEYLSGPHPLFGVRRSSLKKIARAVKYAATNAYLSYEIAKQLEIKDGYRS
;
A
#
# COMPACT_ATOMS: atom_id res chain seq x y z
N MET A 1 -3.17 3.42 -14.64
CA MET A 1 -2.32 2.24 -14.38
C MET A 1 -2.53 1.76 -12.95
N ILE A 2 -2.61 0.44 -12.72
CA ILE A 2 -2.66 -0.12 -11.35
C ILE A 2 -1.24 -0.17 -10.78
N VAL A 3 -1.09 0.32 -9.55
CA VAL A 3 0.17 0.33 -8.80
C VAL A 3 -0.09 -0.29 -7.42
N GLY A 4 0.73 -1.27 -7.03
CA GLY A 4 0.77 -1.74 -5.66
C GLY A 4 1.56 -0.76 -4.79
N LEU A 5 1.00 -0.29 -3.68
CA LEU A 5 1.61 0.64 -2.74
C LEU A 5 1.69 0.01 -1.36
N ASP A 6 2.88 0.09 -0.74
CA ASP A 6 3.10 -0.24 0.66
C ASP A 6 4.15 0.72 1.23
N THR A 7 3.99 1.08 2.50
CA THR A 7 4.98 1.87 3.24
C THR A 7 5.34 1.18 4.55
N GLU A 8 6.63 1.13 4.86
CA GLU A 8 7.11 0.60 6.14
C GLU A 8 7.70 1.74 6.95
N TRP A 9 7.37 1.74 8.25
CA TRP A 9 7.67 2.85 9.15
C TRP A 9 8.51 2.36 10.31
N LYS A 10 9.47 3.18 10.74
CA LYS A 10 10.32 2.90 11.88
C LYS A 10 10.01 3.88 13.01
N LYS A 11 9.84 3.34 14.21
CA LYS A 11 9.81 4.16 15.43
C LYS A 11 11.25 4.57 15.77
N LEU A 12 11.48 5.85 15.95
CA LEU A 12 12.73 6.42 16.41
C LEU A 12 12.79 6.48 17.93
N ASP A 13 14.00 6.60 18.46
CA ASP A 13 14.22 6.86 19.88
C ASP A 13 13.53 8.18 20.27
N GLY A 14 12.84 8.19 21.41
CA GLY A 14 12.01 9.33 21.83
C GLY A 14 10.56 9.30 21.32
N GLY A 15 10.17 8.28 20.55
CA GLY A 15 8.76 8.01 20.24
C GLY A 15 8.23 8.57 18.93
N ALA A 16 9.05 9.33 18.19
CA ALA A 16 8.74 9.77 16.84
C ALA A 16 8.69 8.59 15.86
N PHE A 17 7.98 8.75 14.73
CA PHE A 17 7.93 7.78 13.65
C PHE A 17 8.50 8.40 12.37
N THR A 18 9.13 7.59 11.53
CA THR A 18 9.64 8.02 10.22
C THR A 18 9.37 6.93 9.19
N THR A 19 9.13 7.34 7.94
CA THR A 19 9.00 6.42 6.82
C THR A 19 10.35 5.79 6.57
N ALA A 20 10.45 4.48 6.76
CA ALA A 20 11.66 3.75 6.45
C ALA A 20 11.72 3.44 4.96
N LEU A 21 10.61 2.98 4.38
CA LEU A 21 10.54 2.49 3.01
C LEU A 21 9.23 2.93 2.33
N LEU A 22 9.33 3.38 1.09
CA LEU A 22 8.23 3.46 0.13
C LEU A 22 8.40 2.34 -0.89
N GLN A 23 7.32 1.62 -1.20
CA GLN A 23 7.35 0.53 -2.15
C GLN A 23 6.26 0.67 -3.20
N LEU A 24 6.66 0.56 -4.45
CA LEU A 24 5.76 0.65 -5.59
C LEU A 24 5.95 -0.57 -6.48
N CYS A 25 4.86 -1.24 -6.82
CA CYS A 25 4.88 -2.38 -7.73
C CYS A 25 4.03 -2.12 -8.96
N VAL A 26 4.62 -2.37 -10.14
CA VAL A 26 3.93 -2.38 -11.43
C VAL A 26 4.37 -3.62 -12.20
N GLY A 27 3.44 -4.53 -12.45
CA GLY A 27 3.76 -5.82 -13.06
C GLY A 27 4.70 -6.62 -12.15
N ILE A 28 5.79 -7.11 -12.72
CA ILE A 28 6.84 -7.84 -12.00
C ILE A 28 7.95 -6.94 -11.44
N ARG A 29 7.83 -5.61 -11.59
CA ARG A 29 8.87 -4.66 -11.18
C ARG A 29 8.46 -3.98 -9.88
N VAL A 30 9.33 -4.10 -8.88
CA VAL A 30 9.16 -3.44 -7.59
C VAL A 30 10.25 -2.39 -7.40
N LEU A 31 9.84 -1.15 -7.16
CA LEU A 31 10.70 -0.12 -6.59
C LEU A 31 10.63 -0.21 -5.07
N VAL A 32 11.79 -0.25 -4.42
CA VAL A 32 11.93 -0.07 -2.98
C VAL A 32 12.79 1.17 -2.74
N PHE A 33 12.18 2.23 -2.23
CA PHE A 33 12.83 3.50 -1.98
C PHE A 33 13.04 3.71 -0.48
N GLN A 34 14.29 3.88 -0.05
CA GLN A 34 14.63 4.09 1.37
C GLN A 34 14.59 5.57 1.71
N VAL A 35 13.45 6.06 2.20
CA VAL A 35 13.23 7.48 2.49
C VAL A 35 14.20 7.98 3.57
N LEU A 36 14.50 7.15 4.57
CA LEU A 36 15.46 7.45 5.65
C LEU A 36 16.84 7.91 5.18
N TYR A 37 17.27 7.46 4.00
CA TYR A 37 18.59 7.77 3.45
C TYR A 37 18.50 8.68 2.22
N ALA A 38 17.31 9.21 1.92
CA ALA A 38 17.15 10.23 0.91
C ALA A 38 17.71 11.56 1.41
N ASP A 39 18.27 12.35 0.50
CA ASP A 39 18.77 13.68 0.83
C ASP A 39 17.64 14.54 1.39
N GLY A 40 17.87 15.17 2.54
CA GLY A 40 16.86 15.93 3.28
C GLY A 40 15.71 15.11 3.90
N GLY A 41 15.74 13.77 3.82
CA GLY A 41 14.68 12.90 4.35
C GLY A 41 13.34 13.04 3.62
N ASP A 42 13.37 13.51 2.36
CA ASP A 42 12.18 13.77 1.55
C ASP A 42 12.11 12.87 0.31
N LEU A 43 10.93 12.76 -0.28
CA LEU A 43 10.72 12.05 -1.54
C LEU A 43 11.14 12.92 -2.73
N PRO A 44 11.91 12.38 -3.70
CA PRO A 44 12.22 13.05 -4.95
C PRO A 44 10.96 13.56 -5.67
N ALA A 45 11.04 14.75 -6.27
CA ALA A 45 9.92 15.38 -6.98
C ALA A 45 9.31 14.50 -8.09
N VAL A 46 10.09 13.60 -8.69
CA VAL A 46 9.58 12.63 -9.67
C VAL A 46 8.66 11.59 -9.03
N LEU A 47 8.97 11.11 -7.82
CA LEU A 47 8.13 10.18 -7.09
C LEU A 47 6.87 10.88 -6.57
N LYS A 48 6.99 12.12 -6.08
CA LYS A 48 5.83 12.92 -5.67
C LYS A 48 4.82 13.06 -6.82
N ARG A 49 5.29 13.46 -8.00
CA ARG A 49 4.45 13.56 -9.21
C ARG A 49 3.81 12.24 -9.60
N PHE A 50 4.58 11.15 -9.56
CA PHE A 50 4.05 9.82 -9.87
C PHE A 50 2.92 9.40 -8.92
N LEU A 51 3.05 9.71 -7.63
CA LEU A 51 2.08 9.40 -6.57
C LEU A 51 0.79 10.24 -6.64
N THR A 52 0.84 11.41 -7.27
CA THR A 52 -0.30 12.32 -7.45
C THR A 52 -0.95 12.22 -8.85
N GLU A 53 -0.46 11.33 -9.71
CA GLU A 53 -0.97 11.20 -11.08
C GLU A 53 -2.40 10.61 -11.08
N GLU A 54 -3.36 11.33 -11.67
CA GLU A 54 -4.79 10.97 -11.61
C GLU A 54 -5.13 9.71 -12.41
N ASP A 55 -4.33 9.40 -13.43
CA ASP A 55 -4.51 8.17 -14.20
C ASP A 55 -3.98 6.92 -13.47
N HIS A 56 -3.35 7.08 -12.31
CA HIS A 56 -2.90 5.96 -11.47
C HIS A 56 -3.98 5.54 -10.46
N ILE A 57 -4.03 4.23 -10.20
CA ILE A 57 -4.84 3.62 -9.15
C ILE A 57 -3.88 2.93 -8.20
N PHE A 58 -3.81 3.41 -6.97
CA PHE A 58 -2.91 2.84 -5.96
C PHE A 58 -3.66 1.84 -5.10
N THR A 59 -3.12 0.64 -4.97
CA THR A 59 -3.77 -0.48 -4.30
C THR A 59 -2.88 -1.00 -3.19
N GLY A 60 -3.47 -1.27 -2.04
CA GLY A 60 -2.72 -1.71 -0.87
C GLY A 60 -3.62 -2.33 0.16
N ALA A 61 -3.02 -3.00 1.14
CA ALA A 61 -3.74 -3.61 2.24
C ALA A 61 -3.83 -2.60 3.39
N HIS A 62 -5.03 -2.07 3.70
CA HIS A 62 -5.17 -0.99 4.68
C HIS A 62 -4.46 0.30 4.25
N ILE A 63 -4.49 0.57 2.94
CA ILE A 63 -3.78 1.67 2.27
C ILE A 63 -4.11 3.05 2.85
N GLU A 64 -5.24 3.21 3.53
CA GLU A 64 -5.63 4.46 4.19
C GLU A 64 -4.56 4.96 5.16
N ASN A 65 -3.87 4.05 5.86
CA ASN A 65 -2.75 4.44 6.70
C ASN A 65 -1.63 4.99 5.81
N ASP A 66 -1.16 4.22 4.83
CA ASP A 66 -0.09 4.64 3.92
C ASP A 66 -0.36 6.02 3.32
N VAL A 67 -1.59 6.26 2.84
CA VAL A 67 -2.03 7.55 2.29
C VAL A 67 -1.96 8.66 3.33
N LYS A 68 -2.55 8.44 4.52
CA LYS A 68 -2.55 9.44 5.60
C LYS A 68 -1.13 9.83 5.96
N TRP A 69 -0.25 8.85 6.11
CA TRP A 69 1.13 9.11 6.48
C TRP A 69 1.90 9.81 5.36
N LEU A 70 1.67 9.47 4.08
CA LEU A 70 2.28 10.18 2.96
C LEU A 70 1.83 11.65 2.90
N GLN A 71 0.58 11.93 3.26
CA GLN A 71 0.06 13.29 3.40
C GLN A 71 0.70 14.03 4.58
N ASP A 72 0.71 13.43 5.77
CA ASP A 72 1.18 14.06 7.01
C ASP A 72 2.69 14.40 6.96
N TYR A 73 3.51 13.55 6.33
CA TYR A 73 4.98 13.67 6.37
C TYR A 73 5.60 14.23 5.09
N PHE A 74 4.95 14.08 3.94
CA PHE A 74 5.48 14.55 2.65
C PHE A 74 4.55 15.52 1.93
N GLY A 75 3.36 15.80 2.47
CA GLY A 75 2.36 16.65 1.83
C GLY A 75 1.77 16.04 0.56
N ILE A 76 1.83 14.71 0.40
CA ILE A 76 1.42 14.02 -0.82
C ILE A 76 0.00 13.48 -0.65
N THR A 77 -0.92 13.97 -1.48
CA THR A 77 -2.25 13.39 -1.62
C THR A 77 -2.21 12.30 -2.69
N ILE A 78 -2.39 11.05 -2.29
CA ILE A 78 -2.42 9.93 -3.24
C ILE A 78 -3.72 9.96 -4.05
N SER A 79 -3.58 9.89 -5.37
CA SER A 79 -4.72 9.85 -6.29
C SER A 79 -5.32 8.45 -6.36
N ASN A 80 -6.64 8.31 -6.29
CA ASN A 80 -7.37 7.04 -6.40
C ASN A 80 -6.83 5.85 -5.55
N PRO A 81 -6.71 5.98 -4.22
CA PRO A 81 -6.34 4.87 -3.37
C PRO A 81 -7.49 3.85 -3.23
N ILE A 82 -7.18 2.57 -3.38
CA ILE A 82 -8.13 1.46 -3.23
C ILE A 82 -7.61 0.49 -2.17
N ASP A 83 -8.37 0.37 -1.08
CA ASP A 83 -8.09 -0.61 -0.03
C ASP A 83 -8.60 -2.00 -0.43
N LEU A 84 -7.65 -2.90 -0.71
CA LEU A 84 -7.96 -4.27 -1.08
C LEU A 84 -8.62 -5.07 0.06
N GLN A 85 -8.47 -4.66 1.32
CA GLN A 85 -9.18 -5.31 2.43
C GLN A 85 -10.69 -5.05 2.40
N LEU A 86 -11.12 -3.99 1.72
CA LEU A 86 -12.53 -3.68 1.54
C LEU A 86 -13.08 -4.27 0.24
N VAL A 87 -12.26 -4.32 -0.81
CA VAL A 87 -12.66 -4.78 -2.15
C VAL A 87 -12.65 -6.31 -2.27
N VAL A 88 -11.59 -6.98 -1.81
CA VAL A 88 -11.40 -8.44 -1.98
C VAL A 88 -12.56 -9.24 -1.38
N PRO A 89 -13.03 -9.00 -0.15
CA PRO A 89 -14.18 -9.71 0.42
C PRO A 89 -15.46 -9.59 -0.41
N LYS A 90 -15.71 -8.41 -0.97
CA LYS A 90 -16.91 -8.14 -1.78
C LYS A 90 -16.84 -8.82 -3.15
N ALA A 91 -15.66 -8.83 -3.77
CA ALA A 91 -15.47 -9.39 -5.09
C ALA A 91 -15.35 -10.93 -5.08
N ALA A 92 -14.87 -11.50 -3.97
CA ALA A 92 -14.65 -12.93 -3.82
C ALA A 92 -15.07 -13.39 -2.40
N PRO A 93 -16.34 -13.81 -2.22
CA PRO A 93 -16.92 -14.15 -0.90
C PRO A 93 -16.14 -15.20 -0.10
N ARG A 94 -15.38 -16.07 -0.77
CA ARG A 94 -14.45 -17.01 -0.08
C ARG A 94 -13.41 -16.31 0.80
N TYR A 95 -13.17 -15.02 0.61
CA TYR A 95 -12.26 -14.18 1.39
C TYR A 95 -12.99 -13.24 2.35
N GLU A 96 -14.28 -13.43 2.63
CA GLU A 96 -15.06 -12.61 3.57
C GLU A 96 -14.46 -12.60 4.99
N TYR A 97 -13.74 -13.65 5.38
CA TYR A 97 -13.00 -13.69 6.65
C TYR A 97 -11.82 -12.70 6.73
N LEU A 98 -11.43 -12.07 5.62
CA LEU A 98 -10.44 -11.00 5.57
C LEU A 98 -11.03 -9.63 5.97
N SER A 99 -12.35 -9.45 5.84
CA SER A 99 -13.09 -8.28 6.33
C SER A 99 -13.34 -8.39 7.84
N GLY A 100 -12.30 -8.16 8.63
CA GLY A 100 -12.43 -8.16 10.09
C GLY A 100 -11.10 -7.99 10.82
N PRO A 101 -11.13 -7.58 12.10
CA PRO A 101 -9.92 -7.56 12.93
C PRO A 101 -9.28 -8.94 13.00
N HIS A 102 -7.95 -8.99 13.09
CA HIS A 102 -7.21 -10.23 13.14
C HIS A 102 -7.62 -11.04 14.39
N PRO A 103 -8.02 -12.33 14.28
CA PRO A 103 -8.57 -13.12 15.40
C PRO A 103 -7.68 -13.14 16.64
N LEU A 104 -6.36 -13.20 16.45
CA LEU A 104 -5.37 -13.20 17.54
C LEU A 104 -4.98 -11.81 18.09
N PHE A 105 -5.18 -10.72 17.33
CA PHE A 105 -4.63 -9.41 17.70
C PHE A 105 -5.70 -8.35 17.95
N GLY A 106 -6.98 -8.62 17.67
CA GLY A 106 -8.09 -7.70 17.91
C GLY A 106 -8.08 -6.41 17.07
N VAL A 107 -7.01 -6.17 16.30
CA VAL A 107 -6.82 -5.01 15.41
C VAL A 107 -6.84 -5.44 13.95
N ARG A 108 -7.18 -4.52 13.04
CA ARG A 108 -6.99 -4.70 11.59
C ARG A 108 -5.49 -4.71 11.27
N ARG A 109 -4.81 -5.82 11.53
CA ARG A 109 -3.52 -6.14 10.88
C ARG A 109 -3.83 -6.66 9.51
N SER A 110 -3.14 -6.12 8.49
CA SER A 110 -3.51 -6.34 7.10
C SER A 110 -3.77 -7.81 6.82
N SER A 111 -5.01 -8.12 6.46
CA SER A 111 -5.46 -9.48 6.19
C SER A 111 -4.66 -10.14 5.06
N LEU A 112 -3.99 -9.34 4.23
CA LEU A 112 -3.03 -9.78 3.20
C LEU A 112 -1.67 -10.20 3.78
N LYS A 113 -1.21 -9.68 4.94
CA LYS A 113 -0.05 -10.24 5.67
C LYS A 113 -0.33 -11.68 6.16
N LYS A 114 -1.60 -12.08 6.34
CA LYS A 114 -1.99 -13.48 6.63
C LYS A 114 -1.81 -14.40 5.41
N ILE A 115 -2.07 -13.90 4.19
CA ILE A 115 -1.81 -14.64 2.93
C ILE A 115 -0.30 -14.67 2.63
N ALA A 116 0.40 -13.57 2.94
CA ALA A 116 1.84 -13.41 2.71
C ALA A 116 2.75 -14.22 3.66
N ARG A 117 2.23 -15.14 4.50
CA ARG A 117 3.05 -16.00 5.39
C ARG A 117 3.94 -17.01 4.63
N ALA A 118 4.09 -16.89 3.32
CA ALA A 118 4.97 -17.72 2.50
C ALA A 118 6.11 -16.97 1.79
N VAL A 119 6.18 -15.63 1.76
CA VAL A 119 7.29 -14.95 1.08
C VAL A 119 7.72 -13.71 1.88
N LYS A 120 8.95 -13.76 2.38
CA LYS A 120 9.64 -12.66 3.08
C LYS A 120 9.72 -11.43 2.17
N TYR A 121 9.81 -10.25 2.78
CA TYR A 121 10.06 -8.91 2.19
C TYR A 121 8.81 -8.08 1.88
N ALA A 122 8.90 -6.79 2.23
CA ALA A 122 7.82 -5.82 2.04
C ALA A 122 7.55 -5.49 0.55
N ALA A 123 8.54 -5.69 -0.34
CA ALA A 123 8.33 -5.74 -1.79
C ALA A 123 7.24 -6.75 -2.21
N THR A 124 7.10 -7.85 -1.47
CA THR A 124 6.07 -8.86 -1.67
C THR A 124 4.67 -8.31 -1.38
N ASN A 125 4.50 -7.39 -0.42
CA ASN A 125 3.18 -6.82 -0.13
C ASN A 125 2.68 -5.93 -1.27
N ALA A 126 3.56 -5.06 -1.78
CA ALA A 126 3.25 -4.23 -2.94
C ALA A 126 2.96 -5.09 -4.18
N TYR A 127 3.76 -6.14 -4.42
CA TYR A 127 3.52 -7.09 -5.51
C TYR A 127 2.19 -7.85 -5.37
N LEU A 128 1.91 -8.41 -4.19
CA LEU A 128 0.65 -9.11 -3.95
C LEU A 128 -0.55 -8.18 -4.09
N SER A 129 -0.44 -6.93 -3.64
CA SER A 129 -1.51 -5.94 -3.81
C SER A 129 -1.75 -5.64 -5.29
N TYR A 130 -0.68 -5.40 -6.06
CA TYR A 130 -0.77 -5.25 -7.52
C TYR A 130 -1.42 -6.48 -8.17
N GLU A 131 -0.94 -7.68 -7.87
CA GLU A 131 -1.39 -8.93 -8.50
C GLU A 131 -2.86 -9.22 -8.16
N ILE A 132 -3.27 -9.03 -6.90
CA ILE A 132 -4.67 -9.17 -6.49
C ILE A 132 -5.53 -8.13 -7.20
N ALA A 133 -5.11 -6.86 -7.24
CA ALA A 133 -5.84 -5.82 -7.94
C ALA A 133 -5.95 -6.12 -9.44
N LYS A 134 -4.91 -6.71 -10.05
CA LYS A 134 -4.88 -7.10 -11.45
C LYS A 134 -5.75 -8.31 -11.73
N GLN A 135 -5.77 -9.33 -10.85
CA GLN A 135 -6.65 -10.49 -10.96
C GLN A 135 -8.13 -10.14 -10.73
N LEU A 136 -8.38 -9.18 -9.84
CA LEU A 136 -9.71 -8.65 -9.61
C LEU A 136 -10.15 -7.67 -10.71
N GLU A 137 -9.17 -7.14 -11.46
CA GLU A 137 -9.27 -6.06 -12.44
C GLU A 137 -10.51 -5.20 -12.22
N ILE A 138 -10.60 -4.68 -10.98
CA ILE A 138 -11.72 -3.99 -10.31
C ILE A 138 -12.82 -3.65 -11.31
N LYS A 139 -13.70 -4.65 -11.51
CA LYS A 139 -14.80 -4.74 -12.50
C LYS A 139 -15.18 -3.40 -13.16
N ASP A 140 -14.97 -3.31 -14.47
CA ASP A 140 -15.62 -2.37 -15.39
C ASP A 140 -15.20 -0.89 -15.35
N GLY A 141 -13.92 -0.58 -15.13
CA GLY A 141 -13.41 0.76 -15.45
C GLY A 141 -14.09 1.88 -14.67
N TYR A 142 -14.04 1.78 -13.34
CA TYR A 142 -14.48 2.80 -12.39
C TYR A 142 -13.77 4.15 -12.69
N ARG A 143 -14.39 4.97 -13.55
CA ARG A 143 -14.28 6.43 -13.51
C ARG A 143 -15.30 6.90 -12.49
N SER A 144 -14.85 7.76 -11.58
CA SER A 144 -15.67 8.55 -10.65
C SER A 144 -16.91 9.14 -11.33
#